data_AF-H9VPC9-F1
#
_entry.id   AF-H9VPC9-F1
#
_cell.length_a   1.000
_cell.length_b   1.000
_cell.length_c   1.000
_cell.angle_alpha   90.00
_cell.angle_beta   90.00
_cell.angle_gamma   90.00
#
_symmetry.space_group_name_H-M   'P 1'
#
loop_
_entity.id
_entity.type
_entity.pdbx_description
1 polymer ?
#
loop_
_entity_poly.entity_id
_entity_poly.type
_entity_poly.pdbx_seq_one_letter_code
_entity_poly.pdbx_strand_id
1 'polypeptide(L)' 'ELEELVKVCQDSGAVGARLTGAGWGGCAVALVKDNIVPSFVLNLKEAFYRSRIERGLINHNDLGLYVFASKPSS' A
#
# COMPACT_ATOMS: atom_id res chain seq x y z
N GLU A 1 -4.77 9.76 -6.12
CA GLU A 1 -4.27 9.10 -4.89
C GLU A 1 -4.75 7.66 -4.73
N LEU A 2 -6.04 7.40 -4.54
CA LEU A 2 -6.50 6.02 -4.30
C LEU A 2 -6.49 5.14 -5.56
N GLU A 3 -6.87 5.66 -6.73
CA GLU A 3 -6.71 4.93 -8.00
C GLU A 3 -5.24 4.66 -8.33
N GLU A 4 -4.36 5.63 -8.05
CA GLU A 4 -2.90 5.50 -8.14
C GLU A 4 -2.39 4.39 -7.23
N LEU A 5 -2.83 4.35 -5.96
CA LEU A 5 -2.44 3.30 -5.01
C LEU A 5 -2.89 1.91 -5.47
N VAL A 6 -4.13 1.79 -5.97
CA VAL A 6 -4.66 0.53 -6.52
C VAL A 6 -3.83 0.08 -7.72
N LYS A 7 -3.48 0.99 -8.62
CA LYS A 7 -2.64 0.69 -9.77
C LYS A 7 -1.24 0.23 -9.33
N VAL A 8 -0.60 0.94 -8.40
CA VAL A 8 0.71 0.55 -7.85
C VAL A 8 0.65 -0.84 -7.20
N CYS A 9 -0.42 -1.17 -6.49
CA CYS A 9 -0.62 -2.51 -5.94
C CYS A 9 -0.69 -3.58 -7.04
N GLN A 10 -1.45 -3.33 -8.12
CA GLN A 10 -1.54 -4.27 -9.24
C GLN A 10 -0.19 -4.44 -9.94
N ASP A 11 0.49 -3.33 -10.24
CA ASP A 11 1.82 -3.32 -10.88
C ASP A 11 2.89 -4.00 -10.00
N SER A 12 2.70 -3.99 -8.67
CA SER A 12 3.57 -4.65 -7.70
C SER A 12 3.27 -6.14 -7.49
N GLY A 13 2.29 -6.70 -8.19
CA GLY A 13 1.97 -8.14 -8.17
C GLY A 13 0.80 -8.53 -7.25
N ALA A 14 -0.06 -7.59 -6.83
CA ALA A 14 -1.31 -7.94 -6.18
C ALA A 14 -2.22 -8.74 -7.12
N VAL A 15 -2.86 -9.79 -6.60
CA VAL A 15 -3.92 -10.55 -7.30
C VAL A 15 -5.12 -9.64 -7.57
N GLY A 16 -5.39 -8.73 -6.66
CA GLY A 16 -6.38 -7.69 -6.80
C GLY A 16 -6.22 -6.64 -5.70
N ALA A 17 -6.64 -5.41 -5.98
CA ALA A 17 -6.63 -4.34 -5.00
C ALA A 17 -7.90 -3.50 -5.14
N ARG A 18 -8.49 -3.09 -4.01
CA ARG A 18 -9.67 -2.24 -3.98
C ARG A 18 -9.59 -1.20 -2.89
N LEU A 19 -10.35 -0.14 -3.10
CA LEU A 19 -10.57 0.88 -2.09
C LEU A 19 -11.52 0.37 -1.02
N THR A 20 -11.27 0.82 0.20
CA THR A 20 -12.11 0.58 1.36
C THR A 20 -12.38 1.92 2.04
N GLY A 21 -13.66 2.23 2.27
CA GLY A 21 -14.11 3.53 2.80
C GLY A 21 -15.14 4.22 1.90
N ALA A 22 -15.44 5.48 2.19
CA ALA A 22 -16.51 6.25 1.57
C ALA A 22 -16.18 6.88 0.20
N GLY A 23 -14.95 6.74 -0.31
CA GLY A 23 -14.57 7.16 -1.67
C GLY A 23 -13.80 8.48 -1.81
N TRP A 24 -13.55 9.23 -0.72
CA TRP A 24 -12.77 10.49 -0.72
C TRP A 24 -11.46 10.41 0.07
N GLY A 25 -10.92 9.20 0.26
CA GLY A 25 -9.81 8.98 1.18
C GLY A 25 -9.81 7.55 1.72
N GLY A 26 -8.89 7.29 2.64
CA GLY A 26 -8.87 6.06 3.44
C GLY A 26 -7.84 5.05 2.97
N CYS A 27 -8.21 3.77 3.05
CA CYS A 27 -7.30 2.65 2.86
C CYS A 27 -7.60 1.88 1.58
N ALA A 28 -6.57 1.26 1.02
CA ALA A 28 -6.73 0.21 0.02
C ALA A 28 -6.37 -1.14 0.64
N VAL A 29 -7.07 -2.19 0.21
CA VAL A 29 -6.74 -3.58 0.55
C VAL A 29 -6.29 -4.27 -0.71
N ALA A 30 -5.10 -4.88 -0.65
CA ALA A 30 -4.51 -5.66 -1.73
C ALA A 30 -4.38 -7.12 -1.31
N LEU A 31 -4.89 -8.02 -2.16
CA LEU A 31 -4.69 -9.46 -2.02
C LEU A 31 -3.36 -9.83 -2.65
N VAL A 32 -2.45 -10.37 -1.86
CA VAL A 32 -1.06 -10.64 -2.25
C VAL A 32 -0.69 -12.07 -1.82
N LYS A 33 0.09 -12.78 -2.63
CA LYS A 33 0.60 -14.10 -2.26
C LYS A 33 1.64 -13.94 -1.14
N ASP A 34 1.61 -14.83 -0.14
CA ASP A 34 2.45 -14.74 1.06
C ASP A 34 3.96 -14.63 0.74
N ASN A 35 4.41 -15.38 -0.27
CA ASN A 35 5.81 -15.41 -0.69
C ASN A 35 6.33 -14.11 -1.34
N ILE A 36 5.45 -13.21 -1.80
CA ILE A 36 5.84 -11.93 -2.40
C ILE A 36 5.55 -10.73 -1.50
N VAL A 37 5.01 -10.92 -0.29
CA VAL A 37 4.70 -9.83 0.64
C VAL A 37 5.91 -8.91 0.90
N PRO A 38 7.14 -9.42 1.14
CA PRO A 38 8.29 -8.55 1.39
C PRO A 38 8.64 -7.63 0.22
N SER A 39 8.65 -8.17 -1.01
CA SER A 39 8.94 -7.39 -2.23
C SER A 39 7.80 -6.44 -2.57
N PHE A 40 6.55 -6.87 -2.37
CA PHE A 40 5.36 -6.05 -2.56
C PHE A 40 5.39 -4.79 -1.68
N VAL A 41 5.69 -4.95 -0.38
CA VAL A 41 5.81 -3.83 0.56
C VAL A 41 6.94 -2.90 0.15
N LEU A 42 8.10 -3.43 -0.26
CA LEU A 42 9.23 -2.60 -0.71
C LEU A 42 8.85 -1.77 -1.97
N ASN A 43 8.19 -2.40 -2.94
CA ASN A 43 7.74 -1.71 -4.15
C ASN A 43 6.74 -0.59 -3.85
N LEU A 44 5.79 -0.80 -2.93
CA LEU A 44 4.87 0.24 -2.49
C LEU A 44 5.57 1.42 -1.83
N LYS A 45 6.55 1.14 -0.95
CA LYS A 45 7.34 2.18 -0.29
C LYS A 45 8.04 3.08 -1.32
N GLU A 46 8.64 2.48 -2.35
CA GLU A 46 9.33 3.22 -3.41
C GLU A 46 8.38 3.92 -4.39
N ALA A 47 7.37 3.21 -4.90
CA ALA A 47 6.54 3.70 -6.00
C ALA A 47 5.45 4.69 -5.56
N PHE A 48 4.96 4.59 -4.31
CA PHE A 48 3.86 5.42 -3.83
C PHE A 48 4.25 6.33 -2.65
N TYR A 49 4.94 5.79 -1.64
CA TYR A 49 5.19 6.53 -0.39
C TYR A 49 6.43 7.42 -0.43
N ARG A 50 7.44 7.10 -1.23
CA ARG A 50 8.68 7.87 -1.34
C ARG A 50 8.44 9.34 -1.68
N SER A 51 7.66 9.61 -2.72
CA SER A 51 7.33 11.00 -3.12
C SER A 51 6.57 11.76 -2.04
N ARG A 52 5.80 11.06 -1.20
CA ARG A 52 5.02 11.63 -0.10
C ARG A 52 5.91 11.93 1.12
N ILE A 53 6.93 11.11 1.35
CA ILE A 53 7.99 11.38 2.33
C ILE A 53 8.82 12.59 1.91
N GLU A 54 9.27 12.63 0.64
CA GLU A 54 10.07 13.74 0.10
C GLU A 54 9.31 15.08 0.15
N ARG A 55 7.98 15.06 0.01
CA ARG A 55 7.11 16.24 0.14
C ARG A 55 6.78 16.61 1.60
N GLY A 56 7.26 15.86 2.58
CA GLY A 56 6.99 16.09 4.00
C GLY A 56 5.56 15.77 4.43
N LEU A 57 4.79 15.02 3.63
CA LEU A 57 3.42 14.63 3.95
C LEU A 57 3.37 13.44 4.93
N ILE A 58 4.41 12.61 4.92
CA ILE A 58 4.56 11.42 5.77
C ILE A 58 5.96 11.44 6.37
N ASN A 59 6.06 11.18 7.68
CA ASN A 59 7.35 10.98 8.33
C ASN A 59 7.89 9.59 7.96
N HIS A 60 9.17 9.51 7.58
CA HIS A 60 9.83 8.25 7.29
C HIS A 60 9.71 7.22 8.43
N ASN A 61 9.77 7.68 9.68
CA ASN A 61 9.68 6.82 10.86
C ASN A 61 8.27 6.21 11.04
N ASP A 62 7.24 6.84 10.49
CA ASP A 62 5.84 6.42 10.63
C ASP A 62 5.39 5.50 9.50
N LEU A 63 6.26 5.16 8.55
CA LEU A 63 5.91 4.39 7.35
C LEU A 63 5.27 3.03 7.65
N GLY A 64 5.61 2.42 8.79
CA GLY A 64 4.99 1.18 9.26
C GLY A 64 3.51 1.29 9.61
N LEU A 65 3.00 2.51 9.87
CA LEU A 65 1.58 2.77 10.13
C LEU A 65 0.74 2.80 8.84
N TYR A 66 1.37 3.06 7.69
CA TYR A 66 0.68 3.23 6.41
C TYR A 66 0.67 1.97 5.55
N VAL A 67 1.67 1.10 5.69
CA VAL A 67 1.77 -0.16 4.94
C VAL A 67 2.14 -1.29 5.87
N PHE A 68 1.22 -2.24 6.03
CA PHE A 68 1.43 -3.44 6.82
C PHE A 68 0.69 -4.62 6.19
N ALA A 69 1.23 -5.82 6.40
CA ALA A 69 0.57 -7.06 6.01
C ALA A 69 -0.29 -7.57 7.17
N SER A 70 -1.46 -8.11 6.85
CA SER A 70 -2.34 -8.76 7.81
C SER A 70 -2.79 -10.12 7.27
N LYS A 71 -2.99 -11.08 8.16
CA LYS A 71 -3.61 -12.38 7.87
C LYS A 71 -4.99 -12.40 8.53
N PRO A 72 -5.96 -13.15 7.99
CA PRO A 72 -7.27 -13.30 8.62
C PRO A 72 -7.10 -13.72 10.08
N SER A 73 -7.82 -13.07 11.01
CA SER A 73 -7.85 -13.56 12.38
C SER A 73 -8.66 -14.86 12.43
N SER A 74 -8.29 -15.75 13.34
CA SER A 74 -9.11 -16.93 13.68
C SER A 74 -10.40 -16.53 14.37
#